data_AF-A0A0V8RTQ5-F1
#
_entry.id   AF-A0A0V8RTQ5-F1
#
_cell.length_a   1.000
_cell.length_b   1.000
_cell.length_c   1.000
_cell.angle_alpha   90.00
_cell.angle_beta   90.00
_cell.angle_gamma   90.00
#
_symmetry.space_group_name_H-M   'P 1'
#
loop_
_entity.id
_entity.type
_entity.pdbx_description
1 polymer ?
#
loop_
_entity_poly.entity_id
_entity_poly.type
_entity_poly.pdbx_seq_one_letter_code
_entity_poly.pdbx_strand_id
1 'polypeptide(L)'
;MARVVSVGLEKKPLSPEELERLLSGVERVIAEALERRLRRRLDEMDVIVEGELSPNGRSLKVYIDVRVTGRLIAPLSYDEVVAEAIDEAGRWLYEQLRSRAAEGEDEEDAGAG
;
A
#
# COMPACT_ATOMS: atom_id res chain seq x y z
N MET A 1 -9.03 8.28 0.28
CA MET A 1 -10.02 7.24 0.70
C MET A 1 -9.30 6.33 1.71
N ALA A 2 -9.95 5.90 2.81
CA ALA A 2 -9.29 5.06 3.83
C ALA A 2 -9.48 3.57 3.52
N ARG A 3 -8.40 2.77 3.56
CA ARG A 3 -8.46 1.31 3.33
C ARG A 3 -7.95 0.58 4.58
N VAL A 4 -8.78 -0.28 5.15
CA VAL A 4 -8.41 -1.09 6.32
C VAL A 4 -7.89 -2.45 5.85
N VAL A 5 -6.69 -2.83 6.29
CA VAL A 5 -6.06 -4.10 5.90
C VAL A 5 -5.64 -4.86 7.16
N SER A 6 -6.18 -6.07 7.33
CA SER A 6 -5.87 -6.97 8.44
C SER A 6 -5.50 -8.34 7.90
N VAL A 7 -4.22 -8.56 7.63
CA VAL A 7 -3.71 -9.84 7.09
C VAL A 7 -2.48 -10.25 7.87
N GLY A 8 -2.51 -11.39 8.56
CA GLY A 8 -1.34 -11.96 9.27
C GLY A 8 -0.85 -11.18 10.49
N LEU A 9 -1.35 -9.96 10.71
CA LEU A 9 -0.98 -9.09 11.83
C LEU A 9 -1.36 -9.64 13.20
N GLU A 10 -2.34 -10.56 13.27
CA GLU A 10 -2.77 -11.19 14.52
C GLU A 10 -1.69 -12.08 15.15
N LYS A 11 -0.95 -12.81 14.30
CA LYS A 11 0.11 -13.73 14.70
C LYS A 11 1.46 -13.02 14.87
N LYS A 12 1.74 -12.05 14.00
CA LYS A 12 3.01 -11.32 13.98
C LYS A 12 2.73 -9.81 13.88
N PRO A 13 2.70 -9.06 15.00
CA PRO A 13 2.50 -7.61 14.99
C PRO A 13 3.60 -6.90 14.19
N LEU A 14 3.31 -5.73 13.61
CA LEU A 14 4.30 -4.92 12.88
C LEU A 14 5.18 -4.11 13.83
N SER A 15 6.49 -4.06 13.54
CA SER A 15 7.37 -3.04 14.13
C SER A 15 7.11 -1.67 13.49
N PRO A 16 7.48 -0.56 14.16
CA PRO A 16 7.44 0.77 13.55
C PRO A 16 8.25 0.88 12.25
N GLU A 17 9.44 0.25 12.18
CA GLU A 17 10.25 0.30 10.95
C GLU A 17 9.64 -0.53 9.82
N GLU A 18 9.00 -1.66 10.14
CA GLU A 18 8.25 -2.44 9.15
C GLU A 18 7.06 -1.65 8.62
N LEU A 19 6.32 -0.97 9.50
CA LEU A 19 5.22 -0.10 9.11
C LEU A 19 5.71 0.98 8.14
N GLU A 20 6.75 1.74 8.53
CA GLU A 20 7.31 2.81 7.70
C GLU A 20 7.71 2.29 6.32
N ARG A 21 8.40 1.14 6.26
CA ARG A 21 8.78 0.50 4.99
C ARG A 21 7.57 0.13 4.13
N LEU A 22 6.51 -0.40 4.73
CA LEU A 22 5.28 -0.74 4.01
C LEU A 22 4.59 0.51 3.48
N LEU A 23 4.49 1.58 4.28
CA LEU A 23 3.87 2.83 3.86
C LEU A 23 4.65 3.50 2.73
N SER A 24 5.98 3.58 2.83
CA SER A 24 6.83 4.09 1.74
C SER A 24 6.72 3.23 0.48
N GLY A 25 6.55 1.91 0.63
CA GLY A 25 6.31 1.01 -0.49
C GLY A 25 4.96 1.26 -1.17
N VAL A 26 3.90 1.49 -0.39
CA VAL A 26 2.57 1.89 -0.92
C VAL A 26 2.67 3.19 -1.70
N GLU A 27 3.30 4.22 -1.11
CA GLU A 27 3.51 5.52 -1.76
C GLU A 27 4.25 5.36 -3.09
N ARG A 28 5.35 4.60 -3.09
CA ARG A 28 6.14 4.32 -4.28
C ARG A 28 5.33 3.61 -5.37
N VAL A 29 4.54 2.59 -5.03
CA VAL A 29 3.73 1.86 -6.02
C VAL A 29 2.68 2.78 -6.65
N ILE A 30 2.06 3.67 -5.85
CA ILE A 30 1.12 4.67 -6.38
C ILE A 30 1.83 5.61 -7.35
N ALA A 31 2.96 6.19 -6.92
CA ALA A 31 3.74 7.12 -7.73
C ALA A 31 4.17 6.48 -9.07
N GLU A 32 4.75 5.27 -9.03
CA GLU A 32 5.16 4.54 -10.23
C GLU A 32 3.97 4.21 -11.15
N ALA A 33 2.81 3.85 -10.59
CA ALA A 33 1.60 3.59 -11.38
C ALA A 33 1.07 4.85 -12.07
N LEU A 34 1.03 5.99 -11.37
CA LEU A 34 0.59 7.28 -11.89
C LEU A 34 1.57 7.79 -12.97
N GLU A 35 2.88 7.77 -12.70
CA GLU A 35 3.90 8.15 -13.68
C GLU A 35 3.83 7.29 -14.95
N ARG A 36 3.63 5.97 -14.80
CA ARG A 36 3.55 5.05 -15.93
C ARG A 36 2.36 5.35 -16.84
N ARG A 37 1.21 5.73 -16.28
CA ARG A 37 -0.05 5.96 -17.00
C ARG A 37 -0.19 7.39 -17.51
N LEU A 38 0.22 8.38 -16.72
CA LEU A 38 0.08 9.81 -17.03
C LEU A 38 1.31 10.35 -17.77
N ARG A 39 2.50 9.80 -17.51
CA ARG A 39 3.78 10.16 -18.14
C ARG A 39 3.96 11.68 -18.23
N ARG A 40 4.15 12.20 -19.45
CA ARG A 40 4.41 13.61 -19.78
C ARG A 40 3.21 14.54 -19.57
N ARG A 41 2.07 14.00 -19.14
CA ARG A 41 0.82 14.73 -18.89
C ARG A 41 0.65 15.07 -17.41
N LEU A 42 1.49 14.51 -16.56
CA LEU A 42 1.59 14.84 -15.15
C LEU A 42 2.40 16.11 -15.01
N ASP A 43 1.81 17.15 -14.42
CA ASP A 43 2.51 18.40 -14.12
C ASP A 43 2.97 18.37 -12.66
N GLU A 44 2.08 18.06 -11.73
CA GLU A 44 2.41 17.83 -10.32
C GLU A 44 1.70 16.59 -9.77
N MET A 45 2.37 15.97 -8.80
CA MET A 45 1.88 14.80 -8.08
C MET A 45 2.27 14.94 -6.61
N ASP A 46 1.29 14.75 -5.74
CA ASP A 46 1.47 14.69 -4.30
C ASP A 46 0.75 13.45 -3.78
N VAL A 47 1.47 12.59 -3.08
CA VAL A 47 0.97 11.32 -2.56
C VAL A 47 1.30 11.29 -1.08
N ILE A 48 0.27 11.26 -0.24
CA ILE A 48 0.40 11.17 1.21
C ILE A 48 -0.16 9.83 1.66
N VAL A 49 0.68 9.04 2.31
CA VAL A 49 0.32 7.73 2.85
C VAL A 49 0.56 7.73 4.36
N GLU A 50 -0.50 7.51 5.12
CA GLU A 50 -0.44 7.43 6.58
C GLU A 50 -0.93 6.06 7.05
N GLY A 51 -0.29 5.53 8.09
CA GLY A 51 -0.65 4.25 8.69
C GLY A 51 -1.03 4.41 10.15
N GLU A 52 -2.17 3.84 10.53
CA GLU A 52 -2.62 3.76 11.92
C GLU A 52 -2.65 2.28 12.33
N LEU A 53 -1.69 1.89 13.18
CA LEU A 53 -1.70 0.58 13.83
C LEU A 53 -2.66 0.59 15.02
N SER A 54 -3.47 -0.47 15.15
CA SER A 54 -4.20 -0.69 16.39
C SER A 54 -3.25 -0.88 17.58
N PRO A 55 -3.68 -0.58 18.82
CA PRO A 55 -2.81 -0.68 20.01
C PRO A 55 -2.16 -2.05 20.23
N ASN A 56 -2.77 -3.13 19.74
CA ASN A 56 -2.25 -4.49 19.84
C ASN A 56 -1.41 -4.92 18.61
N GLY A 57 -1.21 -4.03 17.63
CA GLY A 57 -0.48 -4.27 16.39
C GLY A 57 -1.14 -5.26 15.42
N ARG A 58 -2.40 -5.66 15.67
CA ARG A 58 -3.09 -6.72 14.90
C ARG A 58 -3.92 -6.23 13.73
N SER A 59 -4.05 -4.92 13.56
CA SER A 59 -4.73 -4.32 12.43
C SER A 59 -4.01 -3.05 12.00
N LEU A 60 -4.03 -2.80 10.70
CA LEU A 60 -3.45 -1.62 10.09
C LEU A 60 -4.53 -0.92 9.25
N LYS A 61 -4.74 0.37 9.53
CA LYS A 61 -5.49 1.24 8.62
C LYS A 61 -4.50 2.08 7.83
N VAL A 62 -4.68 2.12 6.52
CA VAL A 62 -3.87 2.95 5.63
C VAL A 62 -4.76 4.04 5.04
N TYR A 63 -4.36 5.28 5.25
CA TYR A 63 -4.99 6.46 4.68
C TYR A 63 -4.14 6.94 3.52
N ILE A 64 -4.80 7.17 2.39
CA ILE A 64 -4.14 7.57 1.15
C ILE A 64 -4.87 8.82 0.63
N ASP A 65 -4.13 9.93 0.55
CA ASP A 65 -4.49 11.15 -0.17
C ASP A 65 -3.59 11.28 -1.40
N VAL A 66 -4.20 11.46 -2.58
CA VAL A 66 -3.48 11.55 -3.85
C VAL A 66 -4.01 12.78 -4.57
N ARG A 67 -3.10 13.70 -4.88
CA ARG A 67 -3.39 14.88 -5.68
C ARG A 67 -2.56 14.84 -6.93
N VAL A 68 -3.24 14.94 -8.05
CA VAL A 68 -2.64 14.90 -9.37
C VAL A 68 -3.14 16.10 -10.15
N THR A 69 -2.23 16.88 -10.69
CA THR A 69 -2.54 17.97 -11.61
C THR A 69 -1.85 17.72 -12.94
N GLY A 70 -2.52 18.08 -14.03
CA GLY A 70 -1.98 17.82 -15.35
C GLY A 70 -2.92 18.20 -16.48
N ARG A 71 -2.46 17.91 -17.71
CA ARG A 71 -3.21 18.20 -18.94
C ARG A 71 -4.36 17.21 -19.14
N LEU A 72 -5.57 17.75 -19.33
CA LEU A 72 -6.81 17.03 -19.65
C LEU A 72 -6.59 15.76 -20.47
N ILE A 73 -7.08 14.65 -19.93
CA ILE A 73 -7.00 13.34 -20.57
C ILE A 73 -8.39 13.01 -21.10
N ALA A 74 -8.61 13.17 -22.40
CA ALA A 74 -9.75 12.55 -23.06
C ALA A 74 -9.24 11.25 -23.71
N PRO A 75 -9.87 10.07 -23.48
CA PRO A 75 -11.11 9.83 -22.73
C PRO A 75 -10.92 9.39 -21.25
N LEU A 76 -9.70 9.35 -20.72
CA LEU A 76 -9.38 8.76 -19.40
C LEU A 76 -9.63 9.77 -18.25
N SER A 77 -10.44 9.41 -17.25
CA SER A 77 -10.57 10.27 -16.06
C SER A 77 -9.34 10.18 -15.16
N TYR A 78 -8.83 11.31 -14.64
CA TYR A 78 -7.77 11.30 -13.62
C TYR A 78 -8.20 10.53 -12.37
N ASP A 79 -9.48 10.64 -11.99
CA ASP A 79 -10.02 9.93 -10.84
C ASP A 79 -9.97 8.40 -11.04
N GLU A 80 -10.23 7.92 -12.25
CA GLU A 80 -10.12 6.49 -12.59
C GLU A 80 -8.68 6.02 -12.51
N VAL A 81 -7.74 6.80 -13.04
CA VAL A 81 -6.30 6.47 -12.99
C VAL A 81 -5.81 6.42 -11.54
N VAL A 82 -6.21 7.38 -10.72
CA VAL A 82 -5.88 7.44 -9.29
C VAL A 82 -6.48 6.24 -8.56
N ALA A 83 -7.76 5.92 -8.78
CA ALA A 83 -8.42 4.78 -8.15
C ALA A 83 -7.70 3.46 -8.48
N GLU A 84 -7.38 3.24 -9.76
CA GLU A 84 -6.66 2.04 -10.20
C GLU A 84 -5.22 1.98 -9.65
N ALA A 85 -4.54 3.12 -9.46
CA ALA A 85 -3.22 3.16 -8.83
C ALA A 85 -3.28 2.78 -7.34
N ILE A 86 -4.30 3.27 -6.62
CA ILE A 86 -4.58 2.90 -5.23
C ILE A 86 -4.91 1.39 -5.12
N ASP A 87 -5.61 0.83 -6.10
CA ASP A 87 -5.90 -0.61 -6.15
C ASP A 87 -4.68 -1.48 -6.44
N GLU A 88 -3.74 -0.99 -7.23
CA GLU A 88 -2.46 -1.64 -7.45
C GLU A 88 -1.62 -1.67 -6.16
N ALA A 89 -1.53 -0.53 -5.46
CA ALA A 89 -0.83 -0.43 -4.19
C ALA A 89 -1.48 -1.26 -3.08
N GLY A 90 -2.82 -1.32 -3.04
CA GLY A 90 -3.55 -2.18 -2.10
C GLY A 90 -3.26 -3.66 -2.32
N ARG A 91 -3.17 -4.12 -3.57
CA ARG A 91 -2.77 -5.50 -3.90
C ARG A 91 -1.34 -5.80 -3.48
N TRP A 92 -0.42 -4.89 -3.80
CA TRP A 92 0.97 -5.01 -3.37
C TRP A 92 1.11 -5.12 -1.85
N LEU A 93 0.45 -4.23 -1.09
CA LEU A 93 0.48 -4.25 0.38
C LEU A 93 -0.06 -5.57 0.93
N TYR A 94 -1.17 -6.07 0.37
CA TYR A 94 -1.74 -7.35 0.75
C TYR A 94 -0.75 -8.51 0.53
N GLU A 95 -0.05 -8.53 -0.61
CA GLU A 95 0.96 -9.53 -0.93
C GLU A 95 2.15 -9.49 0.04
N GLN A 96 2.64 -8.29 0.38
CA GLN A 96 3.73 -8.13 1.36
C GLN A 96 3.32 -8.65 2.75
N LEU A 97 2.14 -8.29 3.23
CA LEU A 97 1.62 -8.76 4.52
C LEU A 97 1.39 -10.28 4.52
N ARG A 98 0.92 -10.84 3.40
CA ARG A 98 0.75 -12.29 3.23
C ARG A 98 2.07 -13.04 3.23
N SER A 99 3.07 -12.55 2.48
CA SER A 99 4.41 -13.16 2.43
C SER A 99 5.04 -13.19 3.82
N ARG A 100 4.93 -12.09 4.55
CA ARG A 100 5.42 -11.97 5.93
C ARG A 100 4.74 -12.95 6.89
N ALA A 101 3.45 -13.23 6.69
CA ALA A 101 2.71 -14.20 7.50
C ALA A 101 3.17 -15.63 7.22
N ALA A 102 3.44 -15.97 5.94
CA ALA A 102 3.92 -17.28 5.54
C ALA A 102 5.32 -17.60 6.07
N GLU A 103 6.23 -16.63 6.08
CA GLU A 103 7.57 -16.77 6.68
C GLU A 103 7.54 -17.15 8.17
N GLY A 104 6.44 -16.84 8.88
CA GLY A 104 6.27 -17.23 10.29
C GLY A 104 5.66 -18.62 10.49
N GLU A 105 5.07 -19.24 9.47
CA GLU A 105 4.47 -20.58 9.57
C GLU A 105 5.49 -21.70 9.28
N ASP A 106 6.51 -21.44 8.46
CA ASP A 106 7.56 -22.44 8.15
C ASP A 106 8.53 -22.69 9.34
N GLU A 107 8.68 -21.74 10.27
CA GLU A 107 9.51 -21.94 11.48
C GLU A 107 8.83 -22.80 12.56
N GLU A 108 7.49 -22.90 12.58
CA GLU A 108 6.78 -23.73 13.57
C GLU A 108 6.75 -25.22 13.20
N ASP A 109 6.86 -25.59 11.91
CA ASP A 109 6.85 -27.00 11.47
C ASP A 109 8.26 -27.64 11.47
N ALA A 110 9.33 -26.83 11.45
CA ALA A 110 10.72 -27.32 11.47
C ALA A 110 11.26 -27.64 12.88
N GLY A 111 10.53 -27.30 13.95
CA GLY A 111 10.93 -27.51 15.35
C GLY A 111 10.30 -28.72 16.04
N ALA A 112 9.45 -29.48 15.35
CA ALA A 112 8.75 -30.66 15.87
C ALA A 112 9.15 -31.94 15.11
N GLY A 113 10.43 -32.29 15.16
CA GLY A 113 10.98 -33.54 14.59
C GLY A 113 11.93 -34.24 15.54
#